data_AF-B7S1V4-F1
#
_entry.id   AF-B7S1V4-F1
#
_cell.length_a   1.000
_cell.length_b   1.000
_cell.length_c   1.000
_cell.angle_alpha   90.00
_cell.angle_beta   90.00
_cell.angle_gamma   90.00
#
_symmetry.space_group_name_H-M   'P 1'
#
loop_
_entity.id
_entity.type
_entity.pdbx_description
1 polymer ?
#
loop_
_entity_poly.entity_id
_entity_poly.type
_entity_poly.pdbx_seq_one_letter_code
_entity_poly.pdbx_strand_id
1 'polypeptide(L)'
;MFGESYGGTYVVRIGAEGDQLVLRWLEPDATAPKDSKWRGAPSRTLVDNLEEFSAFMRPEYHKDWINNWEDTSIAPALVRLQIKASGRYWPDLIMQVQK
;
A
#
# COMPACT_ATOMS: atom_id res chain seq x y z
N MET A 1 -7.34 -14.07 11.31
CA MET A 1 -7.04 -12.69 10.83
C MET A 1 -6.13 -12.77 9.59
N PHE A 2 -6.07 -11.77 8.70
CA PHE A 2 -5.04 -11.74 7.63
C PHE A 2 -3.66 -11.84 8.29
N GLY A 3 -2.89 -12.88 7.93
CA GLY A 3 -1.62 -13.22 8.57
C GLY A 3 -1.66 -14.25 9.72
N GLU A 4 -2.82 -14.58 10.32
CA GLU A 4 -2.91 -15.59 11.39
C GLU A 4 -3.24 -17.01 10.90
N SER A 5 -3.84 -17.14 9.72
CA SER A 5 -4.26 -18.44 9.17
C SER A 5 -4.27 -18.49 7.64
N TYR A 6 -3.74 -17.45 6.98
CA TYR A 6 -3.70 -17.33 5.53
C TYR A 6 -2.26 -17.52 5.04
N GLY A 7 -1.89 -18.76 4.75
CA GLY A 7 -0.72 -19.06 3.92
C GLY A 7 -1.14 -19.00 2.45
N GLY A 8 -0.40 -18.26 1.62
CA GLY A 8 -0.74 -18.11 0.21
C GLY A 8 -0.19 -16.82 -0.40
N THR A 9 -0.43 -16.66 -1.70
CA THR A 9 -0.17 -15.39 -2.40
C THR A 9 -1.45 -14.56 -2.37
N TYR A 10 -1.34 -13.25 -2.15
CA TYR A 10 -2.48 -12.33 -2.11
C TYR A 10 -2.15 -11.06 -2.89
N VAL A 11 -3.17 -10.44 -3.47
CA VAL A 11 -3.06 -9.07 -3.98
C VAL A 11 -3.56 -8.13 -2.90
N VAL A 12 -2.71 -7.18 -2.50
CA VAL A 12 -2.95 -6.30 -1.37
C VAL A 12 -3.01 -4.85 -1.85
N ARG A 13 -3.94 -4.07 -1.28
CA ARG A 13 -4.06 -2.63 -1.49
C ARG A 13 -4.09 -1.91 -0.15
N ILE A 14 -3.32 -0.84 -0.04
CA ILE A 14 -3.40 0.10 1.08
C ILE A 14 -3.91 1.43 0.51
N GLY A 15 -4.86 2.05 1.20
CA GLY A 15 -5.40 3.34 0.80
C GLY A 15 -6.04 4.08 1.96
N ALA A 16 -6.16 5.40 1.80
CA ALA A 16 -6.92 6.23 2.71
C ALA A 16 -8.42 6.08 2.43
N GLU A 17 -9.21 5.86 3.47
CA GLU A 17 -10.68 5.82 3.43
C GLU A 17 -11.21 6.69 4.58
N GLY A 18 -11.67 7.91 4.26
CA GLY A 18 -12.03 8.88 5.29
C GLY A 18 -10.83 9.26 6.15
N ASP A 19 -10.95 9.08 7.47
CA ASP A 19 -9.92 9.30 8.48
C ASP A 19 -9.17 8.02 8.86
N GLN A 20 -9.17 7.01 7.99
CA GLN A 20 -8.50 5.73 8.25
C GLN A 20 -7.54 5.35 7.12
N LEU A 21 -6.44 4.69 7.50
CA LEU A 21 -5.60 3.93 6.57
C LEU A 21 -6.07 2.47 6.58
N VAL A 22 -6.51 1.97 5.42
CA VAL A 22 -7.14 0.66 5.31
C VAL A 22 -6.31 -0.26 4.43
N LEU A 23 -6.10 -1.49 4.90
CA LEU A 23 -5.57 -2.62 4.16
C LEU A 23 -6.74 -3.43 3.58
N ARG A 24 -6.71 -3.72 2.29
CA ARG A 24 -7.60 -4.68 1.62
C ARG A 24 -6.79 -5.77 0.95
N TRP A 25 -7.35 -6.96 0.87
CA TRP A 25 -6.72 -8.08 0.16
C TRP A 25 -7.73 -8.87 -0.67
N LEU A 26 -7.23 -9.41 -1.76
CA LEU A 26 -7.94 -10.31 -2.67
C LEU A 26 -7.10 -11.56 -2.90
N GLU A 27 -7.78 -12.67 -3.14
CA GLU A 27 -7.14 -13.87 -3.70
C GLU A 27 -6.52 -13.52 -5.07
N PRO A 28 -5.40 -14.14 -5.45
CA PRO A 28 -4.71 -13.86 -6.69
C PRO A 28 -5.57 -14.32 -7.86
N ASP A 29 -5.66 -13.48 -8.89
CA ASP A 29 -6.37 -13.76 -10.13
C ASP A 29 -5.38 -13.62 -11.29
N ALA A 30 -5.66 -14.27 -12.42
CA ALA A 30 -4.86 -14.19 -13.63
C ALA A 30 -4.84 -12.78 -14.24
N THR A 31 -5.72 -11.88 -13.78
CA THR A 31 -5.84 -10.51 -14.29
C THR A 31 -5.77 -9.49 -13.16
N ALA A 32 -5.30 -8.28 -13.48
CA ALA A 32 -5.31 -7.17 -12.54
C ALA A 32 -6.74 -6.93 -12.01
N PRO A 33 -6.93 -6.81 -10.67
CA PRO A 33 -8.26 -6.64 -10.11
C PRO A 33 -8.92 -5.35 -10.59
N LYS A 34 -10.12 -5.48 -11.18
CA LYS A 34 -10.97 -4.32 -11.49
C LYS A 34 -11.38 -3.61 -10.20
N ASP A 35 -11.59 -2.29 -10.26
CA ASP A 35 -11.99 -1.49 -9.09
C ASP A 35 -13.24 -2.00 -8.37
N SER A 36 -14.18 -2.59 -9.10
CA SER A 36 -15.37 -3.21 -8.51
C SER A 36 -15.07 -4.36 -7.56
N LYS A 37 -13.96 -5.09 -7.74
CA LYS A 37 -13.56 -6.18 -6.84
C LYS A 37 -13.09 -5.68 -5.48
N TRP A 38 -12.56 -4.46 -5.40
CA TRP A 38 -12.15 -3.87 -4.12
C TRP A 38 -13.35 -3.47 -3.26
N ARG A 39 -14.49 -3.19 -3.89
CA ARG A 39 -15.73 -2.85 -3.19
C ARG A 39 -16.26 -4.10 -2.47
N GLY A 40 -16.13 -4.12 -1.15
CA GLY A 40 -16.52 -5.25 -0.31
C GLY A 40 -15.44 -6.31 -0.13
N ALA A 41 -14.22 -6.08 -0.64
CA ALA A 41 -13.08 -6.95 -0.33
C ALA A 41 -12.84 -6.99 1.18
N PRO A 42 -12.39 -8.14 1.73
CA PRO A 42 -11.91 -8.23 3.10
C PRO A 42 -10.92 -7.11 3.41
N SER A 43 -11.06 -6.52 4.60
CA SER A 43 -10.31 -5.33 4.97
C SER A 43 -9.95 -5.30 6.46
N ARG A 44 -8.95 -4.49 6.77
CA ARG A 44 -8.50 -4.21 8.14
C ARG A 44 -8.02 -2.76 8.21
N THR A 45 -8.50 -2.03 9.21
CA THR A 45 -7.94 -0.73 9.58
C THR A 45 -6.53 -0.91 10.14
N LEU A 46 -5.56 -0.18 9.57
CA LEU A 46 -4.18 -0.13 10.02
C LEU A 46 -3.93 1.05 10.96
N VAL A 47 -4.53 2.20 10.64
CA VAL A 47 -4.34 3.47 11.36
C VAL A 47 -5.68 4.21 11.41
N ASP A 48 -6.03 4.71 12.59
CA ASP A 48 -7.17 5.62 12.82
C ASP A 48 -6.69 7.07 12.95
N ASN A 49 -7.61 8.03 12.80
CA ASN A 49 -7.34 9.48 12.85
C ASN A 49 -6.25 9.90 11.85
N LEU A 50 -6.31 9.36 10.63
CA LEU A 50 -5.44 9.66 9.51
C LEU A 50 -5.70 11.09 9.02
N GLU A 51 -4.64 11.89 8.96
CA GLU A 51 -4.67 13.25 8.41
C GLU A 51 -4.03 13.31 7.03
N GLU A 52 -2.90 12.61 6.85
CA GLU A 52 -2.15 12.61 5.58
C GLU A 52 -1.61 11.21 5.30
N PHE A 53 -1.72 10.79 4.04
CA PHE A 53 -1.09 9.58 3.53
C PHE A 53 -0.48 9.87 2.16
N SER A 54 0.78 9.50 1.97
CA SER A 54 1.47 9.59 0.69
C SER A 54 2.40 8.42 0.50
N ALA A 55 2.45 7.92 -0.74
CA ALA A 55 3.38 6.89 -1.16
C ALA A 55 4.35 7.48 -2.18
N PHE A 56 5.63 7.19 -1.98
CA PHE A 56 6.69 7.55 -2.90
C PHE A 56 7.42 6.29 -3.33
N MET A 57 7.80 6.24 -4.59
CA MET A 57 8.50 5.13 -5.20
C MET A 57 9.88 5.60 -5.61
N ARG A 58 10.88 4.75 -5.40
CA ARG A 58 12.24 4.98 -5.87
C ARG A 58 12.57 3.95 -6.94
N PRO A 59 12.68 4.34 -8.23
CA PRO A 59 12.92 3.38 -9.31
C PRO A 59 14.18 2.53 -9.05
N GLU A 60 15.27 3.20 -8.67
CA GLU A 60 16.56 2.59 -8.36
C GLU A 60 17.21 3.31 -7.18
N TYR A 61 18.16 2.66 -6.50
CA TYR A 61 18.79 3.19 -5.29
C TYR A 61 19.50 4.55 -5.45
N HIS A 62 19.85 4.94 -6.68
CA HIS A 62 20.55 6.19 -6.98
C HIS A 62 19.66 7.24 -7.66
N LYS A 63 18.38 6.94 -7.89
CA LYS A 63 17.40 7.87 -8.47
C LYS A 63 16.64 8.62 -7.38
N ASP A 64 15.90 9.65 -7.78
CA ASP A 64 15.05 10.41 -6.87
C ASP A 64 13.74 9.68 -6.55
N TRP A 65 13.10 10.12 -5.47
CA TRP A 65 11.75 9.68 -5.10
C TRP A 65 10.70 10.36 -5.96
N ILE A 66 9.74 9.59 -6.45
CA ILE A 66 8.60 10.09 -7.24
C ILE A 66 7.28 9.62 -6.62
N ASN A 67 6.21 10.40 -6.74
CA ASN A 67 4.89 10.12 -6.16
C ASN A 67 3.79 9.83 -7.19
N ASN A 68 4.15 9.73 -8.47
CA ASN A 68 3.26 9.33 -9.56
C ASN A 68 3.90 8.15 -10.29
N TRP A 69 3.87 6.98 -9.64
CA TRP A 69 4.38 5.76 -10.26
C TRP A 69 3.36 5.28 -11.30
N GLU A 70 3.71 5.43 -12.57
CA GLU A 70 2.93 4.85 -13.65
C GLU A 70 3.03 3.33 -13.59
N ASP A 71 1.97 2.63 -13.99
CA ASP A 71 1.92 1.16 -14.03
C ASP A 71 2.87 0.66 -15.13
N THR A 72 4.16 0.66 -14.80
CA THR A 72 5.21 0.09 -15.62
C THR A 72 5.35 -1.39 -15.25
N SER A 73 5.76 -2.22 -16.21
CA SER A 73 6.07 -3.63 -15.97
C SER A 73 7.25 -3.87 -15.00
N ILE A 74 7.85 -2.80 -14.46
CA ILE A 74 9.03 -2.84 -13.60
C ILE A 74 8.64 -2.33 -12.21
N ALA A 75 8.82 -3.16 -11.18
CA ALA A 75 8.65 -2.73 -9.80
C ALA A 75 9.76 -1.77 -9.36
N PRO A 76 9.46 -0.72 -8.58
CA PRO A 76 10.46 0.18 -8.03
C PRO A 76 11.39 -0.57 -7.05
N ALA A 77 12.61 -0.11 -6.85
CA ALA A 77 13.52 -0.70 -5.87
C ALA A 77 13.02 -0.51 -4.43
N LEU A 78 12.47 0.67 -4.12
CA LEU A 78 11.98 1.02 -2.78
C LEU A 78 10.61 1.69 -2.86
N VAL A 79 9.85 1.53 -1.78
CA VAL A 79 8.65 2.31 -1.48
C VAL A 79 8.83 3.01 -0.14
N ARG A 80 8.44 4.28 -0.07
CA ARG A 80 8.36 5.07 1.15
C ARG A 80 6.92 5.46 1.41
N LEU A 81 6.44 5.15 2.61
CA LEU A 81 5.15 5.63 3.10
C LEU A 81 5.36 6.78 4.07
N GLN A 82 4.62 7.86 3.87
CA GLN A 82 4.53 8.99 4.79
C GLN A 82 3.11 9.03 5.35
N ILE A 83 3.02 9.04 6.68
CA ILE A 83 1.76 8.97 7.41
C ILE A 83 1.77 10.06 8.48
N LYS A 84 0.68 10.82 8.53
CA LYS A 84 0.36 11.69 9.66
C LYS A 84 -0.96 11.22 10.25
N ALA A 85 -0.95 10.96 11.55
CA ALA A 85 -2.14 10.57 12.27
C ALA A 85 -2.09 11.07 13.71
N SER A 86 -3.25 11.41 14.27
CA SER A 86 -3.38 11.89 15.66
C SER A 86 -2.44 13.07 15.98
N GLY A 87 -2.31 14.02 15.06
CA GLY A 87 -1.53 15.24 15.21
C GLY A 87 -0.02 15.10 15.00
N ARG A 88 0.48 13.91 14.62
CA ARG A 88 1.93 13.67 14.49
C ARG A 88 2.30 12.89 13.24
N TYR A 89 3.40 13.29 12.61
CA TYR A 89 4.06 12.50 11.58
C TYR A 89 4.74 11.28 12.18
N TRP A 90 4.48 10.13 11.58
CA TRP A 90 5.23 8.92 11.83
C TRP A 90 6.64 9.05 11.21
N PRO A 91 7.60 8.23 11.64
CA PRO A 91 8.83 8.03 10.88
C PRO A 91 8.52 7.55 9.46
N ASP A 92 9.35 7.96 8.50
CA ASP A 92 9.26 7.43 7.13
C ASP A 92 9.42 5.90 7.14
N LEU A 93 8.42 5.19 6.62
CA LEU A 93 8.48 3.73 6.48
C LEU A 93 9.03 3.40 5.10
N ILE A 94 10.27 2.93 5.02
CA ILE A 94 10.95 2.60 3.76
C ILE A 94 11.10 1.08 3.66
N MET A 95 10.61 0.52 2.55
CA MET A 95 10.59 -0.92 2.29
C MET A 95 11.24 -1.21 0.94
N GLN A 96 12.01 -2.30 0.88
CA GLN A 96 12.53 -2.84 -0.37
C GLN A 96 11.48 -3.72 -1.04
N VAL A 97 11.24 -3.48 -2.33
CA VAL A 97 10.34 -4.33 -3.12
C VAL A 97 11.13 -5.55 -3.58
N GLN A 98 10.58 -6.73 -3.31
CA GLN A 98 11.15 -7.99 -3.80
C GLN A 98 10.84 -8.10 -5.30
N LYS A 99 11.85 -8.43 -6.09
CA LYS A 99 11.76 -8.65 -7.53
C LYS A 99 11.65 -10.13 -7.84
#